data_AF-A0A0Q5D9X9-F1
#
_entry.id   AF-A0A0Q5D9X9-F1
#
_cell.length_a   1.000
_cell.length_b   1.000
_cell.length_c   1.000
_cell.angle_alpha   90.00
_cell.angle_beta   90.00
_cell.angle_gamma   90.00
#
_symmetry.space_group_name_H-M   'P 1'
#
loop_
_entity.id
_entity.type
_entity.pdbx_description
1 polymer ?
#
loop_
_entity_poly.entity_id
_entity_poly.type
_entity_poly.pdbx_seq_one_letter_code
_entity_poly.pdbx_strand_id
1 'polypeptide(L)' 'MPSQLIRKPVSSGQLNLLQQVFDETCSEHHIDKSSPDAEALALILVNSLQKGADEKEKLAALAETLAKAR' A
#
# COMPACT_ATOMS: atom_id res chain seq x y z
N MET A 1 -4.16 -29.35 -3.48
CA MET A 1 -4.24 -28.72 -2.15
C MET A 1 -4.13 -27.22 -2.36
N PRO A 2 -5.14 -26.40 -2.06
CA PRO A 2 -4.99 -24.96 -2.17
C PRO A 2 -4.04 -24.52 -1.06
N SER A 3 -2.89 -23.99 -1.42
CA SER A 3 -1.98 -23.33 -0.49
C SER A 3 -2.76 -22.19 0.16
N GLN A 4 -3.11 -22.34 1.44
CA GLN A 4 -3.62 -21.25 2.24
C GLN A 4 -2.55 -20.15 2.19
N LEU A 5 -2.83 -19.08 1.44
CA LEU A 5 -2.06 -17.85 1.50
C LEU A 5 -2.16 -17.36 2.94
N ILE A 6 -1.21 -17.73 3.78
CA ILE A 6 -1.09 -17.22 5.14
C ILE A 6 -0.72 -15.75 4.99
N ARG A 7 -1.73 -14.90 4.82
CA ARG A 7 -1.58 -13.45 4.87
C ARG A 7 -1.07 -13.13 6.26
N LYS A 8 0.14 -12.59 6.37
CA LYS A 8 0.67 -12.18 7.67
C LYS A 8 -0.29 -11.12 8.23
N PRO A 9 -0.79 -11.27 9.47
CA PRO A 9 -1.62 -10.24 10.07
C PRO A 9 -0.83 -8.94 10.11
N VAL A 10 -1.47 -7.87 9.65
CA VAL A 10 -0.88 -6.53 9.65
C VAL A 10 -0.92 -6.00 11.08
N SER A 11 0.23 -5.63 11.63
CA SER A 11 0.29 -5.03 12.95
C SER A 11 -0.23 -3.58 12.92
N SER A 12 -0.58 -3.03 14.08
CA SER A 12 -0.99 -1.62 14.20
C SER A 12 0.09 -0.65 13.70
N GLY A 13 1.37 -0.95 13.97
CA GLY A 13 2.49 -0.13 13.46
C GLY A 13 2.60 -0.17 11.93
N GLN A 14 2.35 -1.33 11.33
CA GLN A 14 2.34 -1.50 9.88
C GLN A 14 1.14 -0.81 9.22
N LEU A 15 -0.02 -0.83 9.86
CA LEU A 15 -1.20 -0.07 9.41
C LEU A 15 -0.93 1.43 9.42
N ASN A 16 -0.31 1.96 10.48
CA ASN A 16 0.05 3.39 10.55
C ASN A 16 1.03 3.77 9.44
N LEU A 17 2.04 2.94 9.21
CA LEU A 17 3.02 3.17 8.15
C LEU A 17 2.37 3.14 6.76
N LEU A 18 1.46 2.18 6.53
CA LEU A 18 0.72 2.07 5.29
C LEU A 18 -0.20 3.26 5.05
N GLN A 19 -0.91 3.71 6.09
CA GLN A 19 -1.75 4.90 6.03
C GLN A 19 -0.92 6.15 5.71
N GLN A 20 0.24 6.32 6.36
CA GLN A 20 1.11 7.47 6.11
C GLN A 20 1.60 7.49 4.65
N VAL A 21 2.10 6.37 4.13
CA VAL A 21 2.56 6.27 2.74
C VAL A 21 1.41 6.54 1.77
N PHE A 22 0.25 5.93 2.02
CA PHE A 22 -0.94 6.14 1.19
C PHE A 22 -1.39 7.61 1.17
N ASP A 23 -1.49 8.24 2.35
CA ASP A 23 -1.92 9.62 2.49
C ASP A 23 -0.92 10.60 1.84
N GLU A 24 0.38 10.38 2.01
CA GLU A 24 1.46 11.15 1.38
C GLU A 24 1.36 11.03 -0.16
N THR A 25 1.32 9.80 -0.70
CA THR A 25 1.22 9.58 -2.15
C THR A 25 -0.05 10.18 -2.74
N CYS A 26 -1.20 10.03 -2.06
CA CYS A 26 -2.44 10.61 -2.54
C CYS A 26 -2.39 12.14 -2.58
N SER A 27 -1.78 12.76 -1.56
CA SER A 27 -1.60 14.21 -1.52
C SER A 27 -0.64 14.70 -2.61
N GLU A 28 0.49 14.02 -2.81
CA GLU A 28 1.51 14.42 -3.79
C GLU A 28 1.02 14.30 -5.23
N HIS A 29 0.33 13.20 -5.54
CA HIS A 29 -0.18 12.92 -6.88
C HIS A 29 -1.60 13.45 -7.14
N HIS A 30 -2.15 14.22 -6.20
CA HIS A 30 -3.51 14.76 -6.27
C HIS A 30 -4.56 13.67 -6.57
N ILE A 31 -4.36 12.50 -5.96
CA ILE A 31 -5.26 11.36 -6.07
C ILE A 31 -6.38 11.54 -5.05
N ASP A 32 -7.61 11.60 -5.54
CA ASP A 32 -8.79 11.56 -4.68
C ASP A 32 -8.86 10.21 -3.95
N LYS A 33 -8.93 10.23 -2.62
CA LYS A 33 -8.92 9.01 -1.78
C LYS A 33 -10.16 8.12 -1.99
N SER A 34 -11.23 8.65 -2.57
CA SER A 34 -12.43 7.92 -2.97
C SER A 34 -12.40 7.45 -4.43
N SER A 35 -11.32 7.73 -5.16
CA SER A 35 -11.15 7.26 -6.55
C SER A 35 -10.84 5.76 -6.62
N PRO A 36 -11.23 5.09 -7.72
CA PRO A 36 -10.88 3.69 -7.97
C PRO A 36 -9.38 3.42 -7.92
N ASP A 37 -8.54 4.35 -8.37
CA ASP A 37 -7.09 4.11 -8.35
C ASP A 37 -6.46 4.37 -6.98
N ALA A 38 -7.11 5.11 -6.08
CA ALA A 38 -6.73 5.13 -4.67
C ALA A 38 -7.05 3.79 -4.01
N GLU A 39 -8.21 3.19 -4.31
CA GLU A 39 -8.55 1.85 -3.84
C GLU A 39 -7.54 0.81 -4.35
N ALA A 40 -7.18 0.86 -5.64
CA ALA A 40 -6.18 -0.03 -6.23
C ALA A 40 -4.81 0.13 -5.55
N LEU A 41 -4.35 1.37 -5.33
CA LEU A 41 -3.12 1.68 -4.62
C LEU A 41 -3.12 1.07 -3.21
N ALA A 42 -4.18 1.27 -2.43
CA ALA A 42 -4.32 0.75 -1.08
C ALA A 42 -4.26 -0.79 -1.05
N LEU A 43 -4.98 -1.46 -1.98
CA LEU A 43 -4.98 -2.91 -2.09
C LEU A 43 -3.58 -3.46 -2.41
N ILE A 44 -2.85 -2.81 -3.31
CA ILE A 44 -1.49 -3.23 -3.69
C ILE A 44 -0.53 -3.04 -2.52
N LEU A 45 -0.59 -1.91 -1.81
CA LEU A 45 0.24 -1.64 -0.62
C LEU A 45 -0.01 -2.67 0.48
N VAL A 46 -1.28 -2.98 0.78
CA VAL A 46 -1.64 -3.97 1.81
C VAL A 46 -1.12 -5.36 1.43
N ASN A 47 -1.27 -5.77 0.17
CA ASN A 47 -0.76 -7.05 -0.29
C ASN A 47 0.76 -7.14 -0.23
N SER A 48 1.47 -6.08 -0.59
CA SER A 48 2.94 -6.01 -0.50
C SER A 48 3.40 -6.14 0.96
N LEU A 49 2.72 -5.46 1.87
CA LEU A 49 3.03 -5.50 3.29
C LEU A 49 2.77 -6.91 3.87
N GLN A 50 1.64 -7.53 3.53
CA GLN A 50 1.33 -8.91 3.94
C GLN A 50 2.32 -9.96 3.40
N LYS A 51 3.00 -9.65 2.28
CA LYS A 51 4.07 -10.47 1.69
C LYS A 51 5.44 -10.23 2.33
N GLY A 52 5.56 -9.32 3.30
CA GLY A 52 6.79 -9.07 4.05
C GLY A 52 7.59 -7.86 3.58
N ALA A 53 6.99 -6.95 2.81
CA ALA A 53 7.56 -5.61 2.59
C ALA A 53 7.09 -4.67 3.71
N ASP A 54 7.77 -4.70 4.86
CA ASP A 54 7.46 -3.88 6.04
C ASP A 54 8.33 -2.63 6.19
N GLU A 55 9.21 -2.37 5.22
CA GLU A 55 10.03 -1.17 5.16
C GLU A 55 9.26 -0.01 4.51
N LYS A 56 9.26 1.16 5.18
CA LYS A 56 8.61 2.39 4.69
C LYS A 56 9.08 2.77 3.28
N GLU A 57 10.38 2.71 3.05
CA GLU A 57 11.02 3.13 1.79
C GLU A 57 10.55 2.26 0.62
N LYS A 58 10.42 0.95 0.82
CA LYS A 58 9.91 0.02 -0.20
C LYS A 58 8.44 0.30 -0.54
N LEU A 59 7.62 0.57 0.47
CA LEU A 59 6.20 0.89 0.28
C LEU A 59 6.03 2.26 -0.40
N ALA A 60 6.82 3.25 -0.03
CA ALA A 60 6.81 4.57 -0.66
C ALA A 60 7.25 4.50 -2.13
N ALA A 61 8.36 3.80 -2.43
CA ALA A 61 8.82 3.62 -3.81
C ALA A 61 7.78 2.87 -4.67
N LEU A 62 7.10 1.87 -4.10
CA LEU A 62 5.99 1.18 -4.76
C LEU A 62 4.83 2.15 -5.03
N ALA A 63 4.42 2.92 -4.02
CA ALA A 63 3.32 3.86 -4.13
C ALA A 63 3.57 4.94 -5.19
N GLU A 64 4.78 5.51 -5.22
CA GLU A 64 5.20 6.46 -6.26
C GLU A 64 5.16 5.84 -7.65
N THR A 65 5.66 4.61 -7.81
CA THR A 65 5.69 3.92 -9.10
C THR A 65 4.26 3.70 -9.62
N LEU A 66 3.35 3.30 -8.74
CA LEU A 66 1.94 3.08 -9.08
C LEU A 66 1.22 4.39 -9.39
N ALA A 67 1.50 5.45 -8.64
CA ALA A 67 0.89 6.75 -8.86
C ALA A 67 1.40 7.44 -10.14
N LYS A 68 2.66 7.20 -10.54
CA LYS A 68 3.24 7.70 -11.81
C LYS A 68 2.80 6.89 -13.02
N ALA A 69 2.45 5.62 -12.85
CA ALA A 69 1.96 4.74 -13.92
C ALA A 69 0.47 4.92 -14.23
N ARG A 70 -0.20 5.84 -13.53
CA ARG A 70 -1.62 6.20 -13.72
C ARG A 70 -1.81 7.08 -14.96
#